data_AF-A0A6L8BDP6-F1
#
_entry.id   AF-A0A6L8BDP6-F1
#
_cell.length_a   1.000
_cell.length_b   1.000
_cell.length_c   1.000
_cell.angle_alpha   90.00
_cell.angle_beta   90.00
_cell.angle_gamma   90.00
#
_symmetry.space_group_name_H-M   'P 1'
#
loop_
_entity.id
_entity.type
_entity.pdbx_description
1 polymer ?
#
loop_
_entity_poly.entity_id
_entity_poly.type
_entity_poly.pdbx_seq_one_letter_code
_entity_poly.pdbx_strand_id
1 'polypeptide(L)' 'MLRIANHARREPVTIEKHGRPVVVVLSTEEYEELEAIKLSRLRSGVDEGLDALRQEDFIEPTEYLCTCSISP' A
#
# COMPACT_ATOMS: atom_id res chain seq x y z
N MET A 1 -0.85 0.46 -32.60
CA MET A 1 0.22 0.52 -31.57
C MET A 1 -0.30 0.38 -30.12
N LEU A 2 -1.61 0.28 -29.86
CA LEU A 2 -2.18 0.31 -28.50
C LEU A 2 -2.78 -1.04 -28.03
N ARG A 3 -2.05 -2.15 -28.08
CA ARG A 3 -2.63 -3.47 -27.71
C ARG A 3 -2.67 -3.71 -26.20
N ILE A 4 -1.61 -3.35 -25.49
CA ILE A 4 -1.47 -3.64 -24.05
C ILE A 4 -2.39 -2.76 -23.18
N ALA A 5 -2.52 -1.47 -23.50
CA ALA A 5 -3.36 -0.55 -22.73
C ALA A 5 -4.84 -0.92 -22.82
N ASN A 6 -5.28 -1.43 -23.97
CA ASN A 6 -6.65 -1.91 -24.15
C ASN A 6 -6.95 -3.15 -23.29
N HIS A 7 -5.97 -4.03 -23.05
CA HIS A 7 -6.12 -5.15 -22.13
C HIS A 7 -6.07 -4.71 -20.66
N ALA A 8 -5.17 -3.78 -20.31
CA ALA A 8 -5.06 -3.24 -18.95
C ALA A 8 -6.34 -2.56 -18.43
N ARG A 9 -7.21 -2.06 -19.33
CA ARG A 9 -8.53 -1.54 -18.96
C ARG A 9 -9.57 -2.61 -18.60
N ARG A 10 -9.31 -3.88 -18.93
CA ARG A 10 -10.21 -5.01 -18.65
C ARG A 10 -9.71 -5.83 -17.48
N GLU A 11 -8.40 -6.03 -17.41
CA GLU A 11 -7.73 -6.76 -16.36
C GLU A 11 -6.26 -6.30 -16.23
N PRO A 12 -5.68 -6.31 -15.02
CA PRO A 12 -4.25 -6.07 -14.80
C PRO A 12 -3.37 -6.98 -15.65
N VAL A 13 -2.37 -6.41 -16.32
CA VAL A 13 -1.45 -7.19 -17.18
C VAL A 13 -0.04 -7.16 -16.60
N THR A 14 0.50 -8.33 -16.28
CA THR A 14 1.90 -8.48 -15.86
C THR A 14 2.80 -8.67 -17.08
N ILE A 15 3.88 -7.90 -17.15
CA ILE A 15 4.91 -7.98 -18.18
C ILE A 15 6.18 -8.58 -17.56
N GLU A 16 6.65 -9.67 -18.17
CA GLU A 16 7.85 -10.38 -17.75
C GLU A 16 9.05 -10.08 -18.66
N LYS A 17 10.25 -10.06 -18.07
CA LYS A 17 11.52 -10.01 -18.79
C LYS A 17 12.36 -11.22 -18.37
N HIS A 18 12.73 -12.07 -19.33
CA HIS A 18 13.44 -13.34 -19.07
C HIS A 18 12.75 -14.25 -18.05
N GLY A 19 11.41 -14.31 -18.09
CA GLY A 19 10.59 -15.12 -17.16
C GLY A 19 10.51 -14.56 -15.73
N ARG A 20 10.89 -13.28 -15.53
CA ARG A 20 10.74 -12.59 -14.24
C ARG A 20 9.73 -11.45 -14.40
N PRO A 21 8.73 -11.31 -13.51
CA PRO A 21 7.80 -10.20 -13.56
C PRO A 21 8.54 -8.89 -13.24
N VAL A 22 8.40 -7.89 -14.11
CA VAL A 22 9.09 -6.59 -13.96
C VAL A 22 8.10 -5.45 -13.81
N VAL A 23 6.95 -5.53 -14.48
CA VAL A 23 5.94 -4.45 -14.48
C VAL A 23 4.55 -5.06 -14.42
N VAL A 24 3.64 -4.41 -13.70
CA VAL A 24 2.19 -4.64 -13.78
C VAL A 24 1.56 -3.37 -14.34
N VAL A 25 0.78 -3.52 -15.41
CA VAL A 25 0.05 -2.42 -16.04
C VAL A 25 -1.40 -2.49 -15.59
N LEU A 26 -1.88 -1.38 -15.03
CA LEU A 26 -3.27 -1.17 -14.60
C LEU A 26 -3.90 -0.09 -15.48
N SER A 27 -5.23 0.01 -15.42
CA SER A 27 -5.90 1.23 -15.88
C SER A 27 -5.53 2.41 -14.98
N THR A 28 -5.62 3.62 -15.51
CA THR A 28 -5.33 4.84 -14.74
C THR A 28 -6.30 4.95 -13.56
N GLU A 29 -7.58 4.69 -13.81
CA GLU A 29 -8.64 4.80 -12.81
C GLU A 29 -8.43 3.82 -11.65
N GLU A 30 -8.07 2.56 -11.95
CA GLU A 30 -7.78 1.55 -10.92
C GLU A 30 -6.51 1.89 -10.13
N TYR A 31 -5.50 2.45 -10.77
CA TYR A 31 -4.29 2.89 -10.08
C TYR A 31 -4.58 4.06 -9.12
N GLU A 32 -5.38 5.04 -9.53
CA GLU A 32 -5.79 6.17 -8.70
C GLU A 32 -6.59 5.72 -7.47
N GLU A 33 -7.49 4.73 -7.63
CA GLU A 33 -8.23 4.15 -6.51
C GLU A 33 -7.30 3.44 -5.51
N LEU A 34 -6.31 2.69 -6.01
CA LEU A 34 -5.29 2.07 -5.16
C LEU A 34 -4.44 3.10 -4.42
N GLU A 35 -4.10 4.23 -5.06
CA GLU A 35 -3.41 5.33 -4.38
C GLU A 35 -4.26 5.97 -3.29
N ALA A 36 -5.56 6.16 -3.54
CA ALA A 36 -6.48 6.70 -2.53
C ALA A 36 -6.57 5.77 -1.31
N ILE A 37 -6.64 4.45 -1.51
CA ILE A 37 -6.66 3.46 -0.43
C ILE A 37 -5.34 3.49 0.36
N LYS A 38 -4.19 3.51 -0.33
CA LYS A 38 -2.87 3.60 0.33
C LYS A 38 -2.75 4.87 1.17
N LEU A 39 -3.18 6.00 0.62
CA LEU A 39 -3.16 7.28 1.32
C LEU A 39 -4.08 7.28 2.53
N SER A 40 -5.29 6.73 2.39
CA SER A 40 -6.24 6.56 3.49
C SER A 40 -5.63 5.74 4.62
N ARG A 41 -5.06 4.57 4.30
CA ARG A 41 -4.40 3.71 5.30
C ARG A 41 -3.21 4.39 5.98
N LEU A 42 -2.40 5.12 5.23
CA LEU A 42 -1.28 5.87 5.79
C LEU A 42 -1.77 6.93 6.77
N ARG A 43 -2.80 7.70 6.38
CA ARG A 43 -3.41 8.72 7.25
C ARG A 43 -3.97 8.11 8.52
N SER A 44 -4.71 7.01 8.41
CA SER A 44 -5.23 6.30 9.60
C SER A 44 -4.12 5.88 10.55
N GLY A 45 -3.02 5.30 10.05
CA GLY A 45 -1.88 4.93 10.91
C GLY A 45 -1.18 6.13 11.55
N VAL A 46 -1.13 7.28 10.86
CA VAL A 46 -0.61 8.52 11.43
C VAL A 46 -1.54 9.04 12.52
N ASP A 47 -2.85 9.07 12.26
CA ASP A 47 -3.84 9.54 13.23
C ASP A 47 -3.84 8.66 14.49
N GLU A 48 -3.77 7.34 14.33
CA GLU A 48 -3.60 6.38 15.44
C GLU A 48 -2.34 6.69 16.26
N GLY A 49 -1.21 6.92 15.61
CA GLY A 49 0.04 7.28 16.29
C GLY A 49 -0.04 8.64 17.00
N LEU A 50 -0.70 9.62 16.40
CA LEU A 50 -0.91 10.94 17.02
C LEU A 50 -1.84 10.86 18.23
N ASP A 51 -2.88 10.03 18.16
CA ASP A 51 -3.80 9.82 19.28
C ASP A 51 -3.12 9.07 20.43
N ALA A 52 -2.25 8.09 20.12
CA ALA A 52 -1.41 7.42 21.10
C ALA A 52 -0.48 8.40 21.83
N LEU A 53 0.19 9.29 21.09
CA LEU A 53 1.02 10.35 21.68
C LEU A 53 0.21 11.31 22.54
N ARG A 54 -1.00 11.69 22.12
CA ARG A 54 -1.90 12.55 22.92
C ARG A 54 -2.31 11.90 24.23
N GLN A 55 -2.45 10.57 24.23
CA GLN A 55 -2.83 9.78 25.40
C GLN A 55 -1.62 9.36 26.25
N GLU A 56 -0.39 9.77 25.87
CA GLU A 56 0.86 9.33 26.49
C GLU A 56 1.02 7.79 26.47
N ASP A 57 0.35 7.12 25.52
CA ASP A 57 0.35 5.67 25.34
C ASP A 57 1.37 5.29 24.25
N PHE A 58 2.64 5.53 24.54
CA PHE A 58 3.75 5.13 23.66
C PHE A 58 4.81 4.37 24.45
N ILE A 59 5.45 3.43 23.76
CA ILE A 59 6.50 2.59 24.34
C ILE A 59 7.84 3.25 24.02
N GLU A 60 8.65 3.50 25.06
CA GLU A 60 10.01 3.98 24.87
C GLU A 60 10.85 2.92 24.12
N PRO A 61 11.71 3.34 23.17
CA PRO A 61 12.54 2.43 22.35
C PRO A 61 13.42 1.44 23.13
N THR A 62 13.59 1.58 24.43
CA THR A 62 14.36 0.62 25.25
C THR A 62 13.62 -0.70 25.52
N GLU A 63 12.35 -0.85 25.14
CA GLU A 63 11.51 -2.02 25.46
C GLU A 63 11.06 -2.82 24.21
N TYR A 64 11.83 -2.76 23.11
CA TYR A 64 11.55 -3.33 21.76
C TYR A 64 11.22 -4.84 21.66
N LEU A 65 11.09 -5.58 22.75
CA LEU A 65 10.92 -7.04 22.66
C LEU A 65 9.49 -7.53 22.47
N CYS A 66 8.42 -6.70 22.46
CA CYS A 66 7.08 -7.31 22.46
C CYS A 66 5.88 -6.51 21.94
N THR A 67 5.91 -5.86 20.77
CA THR A 67 4.64 -5.34 20.18
C THR A 67 4.60 -5.32 18.65
N CYS A 68 5.09 -6.37 17.97
CA CYS A 68 4.65 -6.65 16.60
C CYS A 68 3.50 -7.66 16.61
N SER A 69 2.42 -7.37 17.34
CA SER A 69 1.11 -7.93 16.99
C SER A 69 0.46 -6.99 15.99
N ILE A 70 0.85 -7.16 14.73
CA ILE A 70 0.11 -6.61 13.59
C ILE A 70 -1.31 -7.14 13.73
N SER A 71 -2.24 -6.27 14.13
CA SER A 71 -3.67 -6.56 14.15
C SER A 71 -4.13 -7.00 12.75
N PRO A 72 -5.10 -7.93 12.67
CA PRO A 72 -5.48 -8.63 11.44
C PRO A 72 -6.06 -7.73 10.34
#